data_AF-A0A4D4KWW8-F1
#
_entry.id   AF-A0A4D4KWW8-F1
#
_cell.length_a   1.000
_cell.length_b   1.000
_cell.length_c   1.000
_cell.angle_alpha   90.00
_cell.angle_beta   90.00
_cell.angle_gamma   90.00
#
_symmetry.space_group_name_H-M   'P 1'
#
loop_
_entity.id
_entity.type
_entity.pdbx_description
1 polymer ?
#
loop_
_entity_poly.entity_id
_entity_poly.type
_entity_poly.pdbx_seq_one_letter_code
_entity_poly.pdbx_strand_id
1 'polypeptide(L)'
;MLMRRWARHAHGLDLPHYAISIVRGRGIDTAALRWLADHHDPADVVFVDGWTGKGAITRELSDALAPYPDFDPRIAVLADPGRCVDTYGTRDDFLVPSACLNSTVSGLISRTVLRADLVGPNDFHGAKYYRELAGSDVSGHFLDTVSARFAEVAEAALADAERLAATDRTPTWEGWAAVERISQEYGIHDVNLVKPGVGETTRVLLRRVPWKILAQRGAGADLDHVRLLAEQRGVPVEEADDLPYTCVGLIHPRYTRGATGADGKTVGTASDKTADKANTAGIAAGRHERTVAAR
;
A
#
# COMPACT_ATOMS: atom_id res chain seq x y z
N MET A 1 14.96 -8.91 -5.27
CA MET A 1 13.53 -9.21 -5.49
C MET A 1 13.31 -10.71 -5.46
N LEU A 2 12.25 -11.18 -4.80
CA LEU A 2 11.97 -12.61 -4.60
C LEU A 2 11.59 -13.32 -5.91
N MET A 3 10.74 -12.70 -6.74
CA MET A 3 10.28 -13.31 -8.00
C MET A 3 11.43 -13.65 -8.95
N ARG A 4 12.40 -12.74 -9.12
CA ARG A 4 13.60 -13.02 -9.94
C ARG A 4 14.44 -14.16 -9.36
N ARG A 5 14.59 -14.21 -8.03
CA ARG A 5 15.30 -15.30 -7.35
C ARG A 5 14.57 -16.64 -7.53
N TRP A 6 13.24 -16.63 -7.49
CA TRP A 6 12.42 -17.81 -7.74
C TRP A 6 12.51 -18.27 -9.20
N ALA A 7 12.35 -17.35 -10.17
CA ALA A 7 12.48 -17.67 -11.59
C ALA A 7 13.84 -18.30 -11.93
N ARG A 8 14.91 -17.80 -11.30
CA ARG A 8 16.24 -18.41 -11.42
C ARG A 8 16.30 -19.79 -10.78
N HIS A 9 15.76 -19.94 -9.57
CA HIS A 9 15.80 -21.19 -8.80
C HIS A 9 14.98 -22.31 -9.47
N ALA A 10 13.71 -22.04 -9.79
CA ALA A 10 12.76 -23.01 -10.29
C ALA A 10 12.86 -23.25 -11.80
N HIS A 11 13.30 -22.26 -12.57
CA HIS A 11 13.27 -22.31 -14.04
C HIS A 11 14.61 -21.98 -14.70
N GLY A 12 15.66 -21.66 -13.94
CA GLY A 12 16.95 -21.26 -14.50
C GLY A 12 16.95 -19.90 -15.22
N LEU A 13 15.85 -19.15 -15.17
CA LEU A 13 15.65 -17.92 -15.95
C LEU A 13 16.35 -16.71 -15.33
N ASP A 14 16.98 -15.88 -16.17
CA ASP A 14 17.32 -14.51 -15.81
C ASP A 14 16.33 -13.56 -16.47
N LEU A 15 15.46 -12.94 -15.67
CA LEU A 15 14.48 -12.01 -16.19
C LEU A 15 14.88 -10.58 -15.83
N PRO A 16 14.87 -9.64 -16.80
CA PRO A 16 14.93 -8.21 -16.50
C PRO A 16 13.81 -7.83 -15.53
N HIS A 17 14.11 -6.95 -14.59
CA HIS A 17 13.13 -6.48 -13.61
C HIS A 17 13.37 -5.00 -13.33
N TYR A 18 12.34 -4.20 -13.54
CA TYR A 18 12.36 -2.76 -13.36
C TYR A 18 11.36 -2.35 -12.29
N ALA A 19 11.64 -1.23 -11.60
CA ALA A 19 10.63 -0.56 -10.79
C ALA A 19 10.05 0.58 -11.62
N ILE A 20 8.74 0.56 -11.83
CA ILE A 20 8.03 1.65 -12.50
C ILE A 20 7.14 2.37 -11.50
N SER A 21 7.06 3.69 -11.64
CA SER A 21 6.26 4.52 -10.77
C SER A 21 4.85 4.68 -11.31
N ILE A 22 3.86 4.52 -10.43
CA ILE A 22 2.47 4.87 -10.69
C ILE A 22 1.91 5.60 -9.47
N VAL A 23 1.20 6.71 -9.70
CA VAL A 23 0.65 7.54 -8.63
C VAL A 23 -0.83 7.73 -8.88
N ARG A 24 -1.66 7.25 -7.95
CA ARG A 24 -3.11 7.33 -8.07
C ARG A 24 -3.60 8.75 -8.33
N GLY A 25 -4.43 8.93 -9.35
CA GLY A 25 -4.97 10.22 -9.80
C GLY A 25 -3.94 11.11 -10.48
N ARG A 26 -2.75 10.59 -10.77
CA ARG A 26 -1.65 11.28 -11.46
C ARG A 26 -1.09 10.47 -12.62
N GLY A 27 -1.35 9.17 -12.69
CA GLY A 27 -0.92 8.28 -13.75
C GLY A 27 0.42 7.57 -13.51
N ILE A 28 0.78 6.78 -14.51
CA ILE A 28 2.03 6.02 -14.60
C ILE A 28 3.16 6.88 -15.19
N ASP A 29 4.40 6.51 -14.89
CA ASP A 29 5.58 7.09 -15.49
C ASP A 29 5.65 6.79 -17.01
N THR A 30 5.18 7.75 -17.80
CA THR A 30 5.15 7.61 -19.27
C THR A 30 6.53 7.63 -19.91
N ALA A 31 7.54 8.21 -19.25
CA ALA A 31 8.92 8.14 -19.73
C ALA A 31 9.46 6.71 -19.57
N ALA A 32 9.15 6.04 -18.45
CA ALA A 32 9.46 4.64 -18.22
C ALA A 32 8.75 3.72 -19.23
N LEU A 33 7.48 3.97 -19.55
CA LEU A 33 6.78 3.20 -20.58
C LEU A 33 7.41 3.33 -21.97
N ARG A 34 7.77 4.55 -22.39
CA ARG A 34 8.51 4.75 -23.65
C ARG A 34 9.83 3.99 -23.65
N TRP A 35 10.59 4.12 -22.56
CA TRP A 35 11.86 3.41 -22.43
C TRP A 35 11.66 1.89 -22.52
N LEU A 36 10.62 1.33 -21.89
CA LEU A 36 10.32 -0.09 -21.97
C LEU A 36 10.00 -0.51 -23.42
N ALA A 37 9.16 0.25 -24.13
CA ALA A 37 8.83 -0.04 -25.53
C ALA A 37 10.03 0.08 -26.49
N ASP A 38 11.00 0.94 -26.17
CA ASP A 38 12.22 1.10 -26.97
C ASP A 38 13.23 -0.05 -26.75
N HIS A 39 13.12 -0.81 -25.64
CA HIS A 39 14.12 -1.81 -25.23
C HIS A 39 13.59 -3.24 -25.12
N HIS A 40 12.27 -3.41 -25.05
CA HIS A 40 11.56 -4.69 -24.91
C HIS A 40 10.33 -4.67 -25.80
N ASP A 41 9.82 -5.84 -26.19
CA ASP A 41 8.48 -5.93 -26.77
C ASP A 41 7.45 -5.59 -25.67
N PRO A 42 6.59 -4.57 -25.85
CA PRO A 42 5.54 -4.24 -24.88
C PRO A 42 4.64 -5.42 -24.52
N ALA A 43 4.42 -6.37 -25.43
CA ALA A 43 3.59 -7.55 -25.20
C ALA A 43 4.23 -8.55 -24.21
N ASP A 44 5.56 -8.50 -24.03
CA ASP A 44 6.29 -9.34 -23.09
C ASP A 44 6.41 -8.69 -21.69
N VAL A 45 5.96 -7.44 -21.53
CA VAL A 45 6.02 -6.71 -20.25
C VAL A 45 4.88 -7.15 -19.34
N VAL A 46 5.25 -7.71 -18.18
CA VAL A 46 4.29 -8.09 -17.12
C VAL A 46 4.39 -7.11 -15.96
N PHE A 47 3.26 -6.47 -15.61
CA PHE A 47 3.17 -5.63 -14.43
C PHE A 47 2.94 -6.47 -13.18
N VAL A 48 3.66 -6.14 -12.10
CA VAL A 48 3.55 -6.86 -10.83
C VAL A 48 3.54 -5.90 -9.65
N ASP A 49 2.68 -6.18 -8.65
CA ASP A 49 2.68 -5.49 -7.34
C ASP A 49 2.77 -6.51 -6.19
N GLY A 50 3.13 -6.04 -5.00
CA GLY A 50 3.21 -6.88 -3.80
C GLY A 50 1.85 -7.14 -3.16
N TRP A 51 0.89 -6.23 -3.28
CA TRP A 51 -0.37 -6.32 -2.55
C TRP A 51 -1.48 -5.48 -3.17
N THR A 52 -2.70 -6.03 -3.27
CA THR A 52 -3.89 -5.24 -3.59
C THR A 52 -5.02 -5.49 -2.58
N GLY A 53 -5.43 -4.41 -1.91
CA GLY A 53 -6.53 -4.46 -0.93
C GLY A 53 -7.88 -4.25 -1.61
N LYS A 54 -8.02 -3.18 -2.39
CA LYS A 54 -9.30 -2.79 -3.03
C LYS A 54 -9.15 -2.44 -4.51
N GLY A 55 -8.08 -2.92 -5.15
CA GLY A 55 -7.87 -2.77 -6.60
C GLY A 55 -7.56 -1.34 -7.06
N ALA A 56 -7.07 -0.47 -6.16
CA ALA A 56 -6.79 0.92 -6.52
C ALA A 56 -5.71 1.04 -7.61
N ILE A 57 -4.62 0.28 -7.50
CA ILE A 57 -3.56 0.25 -8.50
C ILE A 57 -4.00 -0.52 -9.75
N THR A 58 -4.78 -1.59 -9.60
CA THR A 58 -5.36 -2.32 -10.74
C THR A 58 -6.16 -1.38 -11.66
N ARG A 59 -7.05 -0.55 -11.10
CA ARG A 59 -7.81 0.45 -11.90
C ARG A 59 -6.90 1.53 -12.47
N GLU A 60 -6.04 2.12 -11.64
CA GLU A 60 -5.14 3.19 -12.10
C GLU A 60 -4.22 2.72 -13.23
N LEU A 61 -3.71 1.49 -13.17
CA LEU A 61 -2.87 0.92 -14.21
C LEU A 61 -3.65 0.72 -15.51
N SER A 62 -4.86 0.15 -15.42
CA SER A 62 -5.74 -0.01 -16.59
C SER A 62 -6.06 1.33 -17.26
N ASP A 63 -6.39 2.36 -16.47
CA ASP A 63 -6.68 3.69 -16.98
C ASP A 63 -5.43 4.35 -17.59
N ALA A 64 -4.28 4.19 -16.93
CA ALA A 64 -3.02 4.78 -17.37
C ALA A 64 -2.45 4.12 -18.64
N LEU A 65 -2.77 2.85 -18.88
CA LEU A 65 -2.34 2.10 -20.07
C LEU A 65 -3.33 2.16 -21.24
N ALA A 66 -4.54 2.71 -21.06
CA ALA A 66 -5.49 2.89 -22.16
C ALA A 66 -4.91 3.59 -23.42
N PRO A 67 -3.98 4.57 -23.31
CA PRO A 67 -3.30 5.16 -24.47
C PRO A 67 -2.16 4.32 -25.07
N TYR A 68 -1.81 3.18 -24.46
CA TYR A 68 -0.67 2.34 -24.79
C TYR A 68 -1.12 0.88 -25.03
N PRO A 69 -1.87 0.61 -26.12
CA PRO A 69 -2.55 -0.67 -26.34
C PRO A 69 -1.60 -1.87 -26.55
N ASP A 70 -0.32 -1.61 -26.82
CA ASP A 70 0.69 -2.66 -26.98
C ASP A 70 1.08 -3.29 -25.62
N PHE A 71 0.79 -2.63 -24.51
CA PHE A 71 0.99 -3.17 -23.16
C PHE A 71 -0.28 -3.87 -22.67
N ASP A 72 -0.12 -5.06 -22.07
CA ASP A 72 -1.21 -5.72 -21.35
C ASP A 72 -1.46 -5.04 -20.00
N PRO A 73 -2.67 -4.52 -19.72
CA PRO A 73 -2.98 -3.85 -18.46
C PRO A 73 -3.17 -4.79 -17.27
N ARG A 74 -3.15 -6.12 -17.48
CA ARG A 74 -3.27 -7.08 -16.39
C ARG A 74 -2.06 -6.97 -15.46
N ILE A 75 -2.36 -6.95 -14.16
CA ILE A 75 -1.35 -6.90 -13.10
C ILE A 75 -1.39 -8.19 -12.28
N ALA A 76 -0.24 -8.82 -12.12
CA ALA A 76 -0.08 -9.91 -11.17
C ALA A 76 0.23 -9.34 -9.77
N VAL A 77 -0.23 -9.99 -8.71
CA VAL A 77 0.08 -9.52 -7.35
C VAL A 77 0.42 -10.66 -6.39
N LEU A 78 1.32 -10.44 -5.43
CA LEU A 78 1.66 -11.52 -4.49
C LEU A 78 0.47 -11.87 -3.57
N ALA A 79 -0.23 -10.86 -3.06
CA ALA A 79 -1.41 -11.04 -2.22
C ALA A 79 -2.57 -10.15 -2.68
N ASP A 80 -3.74 -10.75 -2.83
CA ASP A 80 -4.97 -10.08 -3.24
C ASP A 80 -6.15 -10.53 -2.37
N PRO A 81 -6.21 -10.11 -1.10
CA PRO A 81 -7.40 -10.31 -0.28
C PRO A 81 -8.63 -9.58 -0.84
N GLY A 82 -8.42 -8.59 -1.72
CA GLY A 82 -9.50 -7.82 -2.35
C GLY A 82 -10.23 -8.50 -3.49
N ARG A 83 -9.70 -9.60 -4.02
CA ARG A 83 -10.17 -10.29 -5.24
C ARG A 83 -10.29 -9.36 -6.45
N CYS A 84 -9.27 -8.55 -6.66
CA CYS A 84 -9.21 -7.51 -7.69
C CYS A 84 -8.48 -7.93 -8.97
N VAL A 85 -7.70 -9.01 -8.95
CA VAL A 85 -6.92 -9.50 -10.11
C VAL A 85 -7.07 -11.00 -10.34
N ASP A 86 -6.77 -11.42 -11.57
CA ASP A 86 -6.83 -12.81 -12.02
C ASP A 86 -5.58 -13.61 -11.66
N THR A 87 -4.43 -12.95 -11.53
CA THR A 87 -3.14 -13.58 -11.31
C THR A 87 -2.58 -13.14 -9.96
N TYR A 88 -2.60 -14.06 -9.00
CA TYR A 88 -2.24 -13.77 -7.62
C TYR A 88 -1.53 -14.94 -6.95
N GLY A 89 -0.73 -14.68 -5.92
CA GLY A 89 -0.09 -15.72 -5.10
C GLY A 89 -0.99 -16.28 -4.00
N THR A 90 -1.73 -15.40 -3.30
CA THR A 90 -2.68 -15.81 -2.24
C THR A 90 -3.82 -14.79 -2.09
N ARG A 91 -4.93 -15.24 -1.46
CA ARG A 91 -6.03 -14.39 -0.96
C ARG A 91 -5.87 -14.03 0.52
N ASP A 92 -4.84 -14.53 1.18
CA ASP A 92 -4.62 -14.30 2.61
C ASP A 92 -4.23 -12.85 2.91
N ASP A 93 -4.69 -12.36 4.06
CA ASP A 93 -4.37 -11.03 4.58
C ASP A 93 -3.37 -11.12 5.74
N PHE A 94 -2.08 -11.04 5.44
CA PHE A 94 -1.00 -11.09 6.44
C PHE A 94 -0.11 -9.83 6.44
N LEU A 95 0.67 -9.65 7.51
CA LEU A 95 1.58 -8.52 7.64
C LEU A 95 2.79 -8.65 6.70
N VAL A 96 2.86 -7.77 5.69
CA VAL A 96 4.07 -7.60 4.88
C VAL A 96 5.07 -6.69 5.62
N PRO A 97 6.36 -7.07 5.78
CA PRO A 97 7.34 -6.29 6.55
C PRO A 97 7.47 -4.80 6.14
N SER A 98 7.27 -4.49 4.86
CA SER A 98 7.31 -3.12 4.33
C SER A 98 6.19 -2.21 4.89
N ALA A 99 5.14 -2.78 5.48
CA ALA A 99 4.12 -2.02 6.22
C ALA A 99 4.69 -1.34 7.46
N CYS A 100 5.59 -2.02 8.18
CA CYS A 100 6.22 -1.52 9.39
C CYS A 100 7.54 -0.79 9.09
N LEU A 101 8.44 -1.44 8.37
CA LEU A 101 9.84 -1.04 8.23
C LEU A 101 10.13 -0.10 7.05
N ASN A 102 9.17 0.04 6.12
CA ASN A 102 9.27 0.94 4.96
C ASN A 102 10.56 0.70 4.15
N SER A 103 11.37 1.74 3.92
CA SER A 103 12.53 1.69 3.04
C SER A 103 13.66 0.79 3.54
N THR A 104 13.79 0.57 4.86
CA THR A 104 14.84 -0.30 5.45
C THR A 104 14.65 -1.79 5.15
N VAL A 105 13.50 -2.20 4.64
CA VAL A 105 13.26 -3.55 4.11
C VAL A 105 12.86 -3.50 2.63
N SER A 106 12.95 -2.34 1.98
CA SER A 106 12.55 -2.14 0.58
C SER A 106 13.59 -1.36 -0.25
N GLY A 107 14.88 -1.64 -0.02
CA GLY A 107 15.99 -1.19 -0.85
C GLY A 107 16.38 0.28 -0.66
N LEU A 108 15.98 0.89 0.47
CA LEU A 108 16.26 2.28 0.82
C LEU A 108 15.71 3.32 -0.16
N ILE A 109 14.71 2.95 -0.97
CA ILE A 109 14.06 3.87 -1.91
C ILE A 109 12.77 4.42 -1.30
N SER A 110 12.50 5.70 -1.54
CA SER A 110 11.25 6.34 -1.14
C SER A 110 10.09 5.95 -2.05
N ARG A 111 8.88 6.39 -1.65
CA ARG A 111 7.79 6.51 -2.62
C ARG A 111 8.14 7.55 -3.69
N THR A 112 7.39 7.53 -4.78
CA THR A 112 7.51 8.47 -5.90
C THR A 112 7.60 9.93 -5.45
N VAL A 113 8.54 10.65 -6.06
CA VAL A 113 8.67 12.10 -6.04
C VAL A 113 8.20 12.62 -7.39
N LEU A 114 7.01 13.20 -7.43
CA LEU A 114 6.44 13.80 -8.64
C LEU A 114 6.17 15.28 -8.39
N ARG A 115 7.25 16.06 -8.39
CA ARG A 115 7.22 17.51 -8.19
C ARG A 115 7.73 18.21 -9.44
N ALA A 116 6.94 19.14 -9.97
CA ALA A 116 7.24 19.82 -11.24
C ALA A 116 8.52 20.69 -11.20
N ASP A 117 9.02 21.05 -10.00
CA ASP A 117 10.29 21.76 -9.84
C ASP A 117 11.52 20.84 -9.79
N LEU A 118 11.32 19.51 -9.72
CA LEU A 118 12.39 18.51 -9.63
C LEU A 118 12.35 17.49 -10.77
N VAL A 119 11.18 17.26 -11.37
CA VAL A 119 10.93 16.26 -12.41
C VAL A 119 10.26 16.95 -13.59
N GLY A 120 10.97 17.01 -14.72
CA GLY A 120 10.47 17.54 -15.97
C GLY A 120 9.45 16.60 -16.65
N PRO A 121 8.75 17.08 -17.69
CA PRO A 121 7.68 16.32 -18.36
C PRO A 121 8.17 15.05 -19.08
N ASN A 122 9.47 14.96 -19.38
CA ASN A 122 10.09 13.80 -20.05
C ASN A 122 11.04 13.02 -19.15
N ASP A 123 11.20 13.45 -17.89
CA ASP A 123 12.03 12.74 -16.92
C ASP A 123 11.25 11.55 -16.35
N PHE A 124 11.98 10.52 -15.93
CA PHE A 124 11.40 9.50 -15.07
C PHE A 124 10.89 10.14 -13.78
N HIS A 125 9.82 9.57 -13.24
CA HIS A 125 9.36 9.89 -11.90
C HIS A 125 10.51 9.71 -10.90
N GLY A 126 10.72 10.72 -10.05
CA GLY A 126 11.84 10.74 -9.11
C GLY A 126 11.62 9.80 -7.93
N ALA A 127 12.71 9.47 -7.25
CA ALA A 127 12.69 8.86 -5.91
C ALA A 127 13.90 9.34 -5.10
N LYS A 128 13.76 9.38 -3.76
CA LYS A 128 14.87 9.63 -2.84
C LYS A 128 15.48 8.28 -2.45
N TYR A 129 16.81 8.20 -2.52
CA TYR A 129 17.59 7.13 -1.91
C TYR A 129 18.02 7.54 -0.49
N TYR A 130 17.63 6.76 0.52
CA TYR A 130 17.94 7.01 1.93
C TYR A 130 19.31 6.45 2.31
N ARG A 131 20.37 7.07 1.77
CA ARG A 131 21.76 6.67 2.05
C ARG A 131 22.07 6.67 3.55
N GLU A 132 21.48 7.59 4.30
CA GLU A 132 21.64 7.73 5.74
C GLU A 132 21.13 6.51 6.54
N LEU A 133 20.26 5.68 5.94
CA LEU A 133 19.70 4.48 6.56
C LEU A 133 20.41 3.19 6.14
N ALA A 134 21.52 3.27 5.38
CA ALA A 134 22.23 2.10 4.89
C ALA A 134 22.70 1.15 5.99
N GLY A 135 23.07 1.67 7.17
CA GLY A 135 23.43 0.85 8.33
C GLY A 135 22.27 0.08 8.96
N SER A 136 21.03 0.35 8.55
CA SER A 136 19.81 -0.33 9.01
C SER A 136 19.09 -1.06 7.88
N ASP A 137 19.70 -1.19 6.70
CA ASP A 137 19.10 -1.91 5.57
C ASP A 137 19.14 -3.41 5.80
N VAL A 138 17.95 -4.01 5.85
CA VAL A 138 17.74 -5.45 5.99
C VAL A 138 17.08 -6.06 4.76
N SER A 139 16.99 -5.32 3.63
CA SER A 139 16.43 -5.86 2.39
C SER A 139 17.16 -7.09 1.88
N GLY A 140 18.49 -7.07 1.89
CA GLY A 140 19.31 -8.23 1.50
C GLY A 140 19.01 -9.44 2.39
N HIS A 141 19.08 -9.22 3.72
CA HIS A 141 18.79 -10.26 4.71
C HIS A 141 17.39 -10.85 4.57
N PHE A 142 16.36 -10.02 4.35
CA PHE A 142 15.00 -10.48 4.10
C PHE A 142 14.92 -11.37 2.86
N LEU A 143 15.50 -10.92 1.73
CA LEU A 143 15.51 -11.70 0.50
C LEU A 143 16.26 -13.03 0.67
N ASP A 144 17.41 -13.02 1.36
CA ASP A 144 18.23 -14.21 1.58
C ASP A 144 17.51 -15.22 2.49
N THR A 145 16.87 -14.72 3.56
CA THR A 145 16.12 -15.54 4.51
C THR A 145 14.95 -16.26 3.85
N VAL A 146 14.18 -15.55 3.02
CA VAL A 146 13.05 -16.15 2.30
C VAL A 146 13.55 -17.10 1.20
N SER A 147 14.55 -16.70 0.41
CA SER A 147 15.07 -17.54 -0.68
C SER A 147 15.76 -18.82 -0.17
N ALA A 148 16.32 -18.83 1.03
CA ALA A 148 16.87 -20.04 1.65
C ALA A 148 15.82 -21.15 1.84
N ARG A 149 14.53 -20.80 1.88
CA ARG A 149 13.41 -21.74 2.03
C ARG A 149 12.88 -22.29 0.71
N PHE A 150 13.35 -21.80 -0.44
CA PHE A 150 12.77 -22.19 -1.74
C PHE A 150 12.84 -23.69 -1.99
N ALA A 151 13.97 -24.34 -1.68
CA ALA A 151 14.10 -25.78 -1.87
C ALA A 151 13.12 -26.60 -1.00
N GLU A 152 12.81 -26.11 0.22
CA GLU A 152 11.87 -26.76 1.15
C GLU A 152 10.43 -26.71 0.64
N VAL A 153 10.06 -25.66 -0.12
CA VAL A 153 8.68 -25.41 -0.55
C VAL A 153 8.45 -25.59 -2.05
N ALA A 154 9.49 -25.90 -2.83
CA ALA A 154 9.46 -25.91 -4.30
C ALA A 154 8.33 -26.76 -4.88
N GLU A 155 8.27 -28.03 -4.45
CA GLU A 155 7.27 -28.99 -4.93
C GLU A 155 5.84 -28.56 -4.54
N ALA A 156 5.65 -28.18 -3.28
CA ALA A 156 4.35 -27.72 -2.78
C ALA A 156 3.88 -26.45 -3.52
N ALA A 157 4.76 -25.46 -3.70
CA ALA A 157 4.45 -24.21 -4.38
C ALA A 157 4.04 -24.42 -5.85
N LEU A 158 4.72 -25.34 -6.56
CA LEU A 158 4.34 -25.69 -7.94
C LEU A 158 2.99 -26.38 -7.99
N ALA A 159 2.75 -27.36 -7.12
CA ALA A 159 1.46 -28.03 -7.03
C ALA A 159 0.32 -27.05 -6.65
N ASP A 160 0.58 -26.09 -5.76
CA ASP A 160 -0.37 -25.06 -5.38
C ASP A 160 -0.68 -24.13 -6.55
N ALA A 161 0.35 -23.71 -7.30
CA ALA A 161 0.19 -22.88 -8.48
C ALA A 161 -0.63 -23.58 -9.57
N GLU A 162 -0.40 -24.88 -9.82
CA GLU A 162 -1.18 -25.68 -10.76
C GLU A 162 -2.65 -25.79 -10.34
N ARG A 163 -2.90 -26.10 -9.05
CA ARG A 163 -4.27 -26.15 -8.52
C ARG A 163 -4.96 -24.80 -8.64
N LEU A 164 -4.28 -23.72 -8.29
CA LEU A 164 -4.81 -22.36 -8.40
C LEU A 164 -5.13 -21.99 -9.84
N ALA A 165 -4.25 -22.32 -10.79
CA ALA A 165 -4.45 -22.05 -12.21
C ALA A 165 -5.69 -22.75 -12.78
N ALA A 166 -6.09 -23.90 -12.21
CA ALA A 166 -7.29 -24.66 -12.58
C ALA A 166 -8.60 -24.14 -11.94
N THR A 167 -8.54 -23.18 -11.02
CA THR A 167 -9.74 -22.58 -10.40
C THR A 167 -10.29 -21.41 -11.24
N ASP A 168 -11.54 -21.01 -10.97
CA ASP A 168 -12.05 -19.72 -11.44
C ASP A 168 -11.34 -18.59 -10.70
N ARG A 169 -10.54 -17.83 -11.45
CA ARG A 169 -9.77 -16.68 -10.94
C ARG A 169 -10.38 -15.34 -11.35
N THR A 170 -11.61 -15.33 -11.85
CA THR A 170 -12.29 -14.10 -12.26
C THR A 170 -12.35 -13.11 -11.09
N PRO A 171 -11.89 -11.85 -11.25
CA PRO A 171 -11.97 -10.85 -10.20
C PRO A 171 -13.42 -10.56 -9.79
N THR A 172 -13.74 -10.75 -8.50
CA THR A 172 -15.08 -10.49 -7.96
C THR A 172 -15.23 -9.09 -7.35
N TRP A 173 -14.11 -8.41 -7.08
CA TRP A 173 -14.08 -7.08 -6.45
C TRP A 173 -14.76 -7.01 -5.07
N GLU A 174 -14.85 -8.15 -4.36
CA GLU A 174 -15.40 -8.24 -3.00
C GLU A 174 -14.76 -7.22 -2.04
N GLY A 175 -13.46 -7.00 -2.18
CA GLY A 175 -12.75 -6.03 -1.36
C GLY A 175 -13.23 -4.59 -1.55
N TRP A 176 -13.62 -4.22 -2.78
CA TRP A 176 -14.22 -2.92 -3.08
C TRP A 176 -15.63 -2.81 -2.49
N ALA A 177 -16.47 -3.82 -2.72
CA ALA A 177 -17.83 -3.86 -2.19
C ALA A 177 -17.86 -3.78 -0.65
N ALA A 178 -16.96 -4.49 0.02
CA ALA A 178 -16.81 -4.41 1.48
C ALA A 178 -16.41 -3.01 1.94
N VAL A 179 -15.47 -2.36 1.24
CA VAL A 179 -15.05 -0.99 1.56
C VAL A 179 -16.20 0.01 1.38
N GLU A 180 -17.03 -0.13 0.35
CA GLU A 180 -18.21 0.71 0.14
C GLU A 180 -19.25 0.52 1.24
N ARG A 181 -19.57 -0.73 1.58
CA ARG A 181 -20.49 -1.07 2.67
C ARG A 181 -20.03 -0.47 4.00
N ILE A 182 -18.76 -0.71 4.38
CA ILE A 182 -18.18 -0.18 5.61
C ILE A 182 -18.20 1.36 5.60
N SER A 183 -17.88 1.99 4.47
CA SER A 183 -17.91 3.45 4.35
C SER A 183 -19.33 4.02 4.57
N GLN A 184 -20.38 3.30 4.17
CA GLN A 184 -21.77 3.71 4.37
C GLN A 184 -22.24 3.44 5.80
N GLU A 185 -22.02 2.23 6.31
CA GLU A 185 -22.43 1.77 7.65
C GLU A 185 -21.88 2.67 8.76
N TYR A 186 -20.63 3.11 8.61
CA TYR A 186 -19.95 3.96 9.59
C TYR A 186 -20.03 5.46 9.27
N GLY A 187 -20.83 5.87 8.27
CA GLY A 187 -21.03 7.29 7.93
C GLY A 187 -19.77 8.04 7.47
N ILE A 188 -18.79 7.32 6.92
CA ILE A 188 -17.50 7.88 6.47
C ILE A 188 -17.67 8.60 5.13
N HIS A 189 -18.50 8.05 4.24
CA HIS A 189 -18.79 8.55 2.89
C HIS A 189 -17.55 8.85 2.01
N ASP A 190 -16.39 8.29 2.33
CA ASP A 190 -15.17 8.33 1.53
C ASP A 190 -14.41 7.01 1.70
N VAL A 191 -14.42 6.19 0.66
CA VAL A 191 -13.71 4.91 0.60
C VAL A 191 -12.21 5.06 0.85
N ASN A 192 -11.62 6.25 0.64
CA ASN A 192 -10.21 6.49 0.92
C ASN A 192 -9.86 6.47 2.41
N LEU A 193 -10.83 6.67 3.28
CA LEU A 193 -10.67 6.62 4.73
C LEU A 193 -10.87 5.22 5.31
N VAL A 194 -11.31 4.26 4.48
CA VAL A 194 -11.37 2.84 4.81
C VAL A 194 -10.09 2.16 4.29
N LYS A 195 -9.31 1.59 5.21
CA LYS A 195 -7.98 1.03 4.94
C LYS A 195 -7.98 -0.48 5.18
N PRO A 196 -8.31 -1.27 4.14
CA PRO A 196 -8.43 -2.71 4.28
C PRO A 196 -7.07 -3.40 4.33
N GLY A 197 -6.97 -4.43 5.16
CA GLY A 197 -5.80 -5.28 5.29
C GLY A 197 -4.96 -4.98 6.52
N VAL A 198 -4.24 -5.99 7.01
CA VAL A 198 -3.32 -5.91 8.15
C VAL A 198 -2.26 -4.84 7.93
N GLY A 199 -1.63 -4.82 6.75
CA GLY A 199 -0.57 -3.86 6.42
C GLY A 199 -1.06 -2.41 6.40
N GLU A 200 -2.22 -2.14 5.79
CA GLU A 200 -2.78 -0.79 5.73
C GLU A 200 -3.30 -0.33 7.10
N THR A 201 -3.94 -1.20 7.86
CA THR A 201 -4.38 -0.92 9.24
C THR A 201 -3.19 -0.58 10.14
N THR A 202 -2.10 -1.33 10.02
CA THR A 202 -0.83 -1.05 10.73
C THR A 202 -0.29 0.34 10.36
N ARG A 203 -0.31 0.72 9.07
CA ARG A 203 0.11 2.06 8.62
C ARG A 203 -0.79 3.16 9.15
N VAL A 204 -2.10 2.92 9.28
CA VAL A 204 -3.04 3.87 9.91
C VAL A 204 -2.64 4.13 11.35
N LEU A 205 -2.46 3.07 12.14
CA LEU A 205 -2.06 3.18 13.54
C LEU A 205 -0.72 3.88 13.73
N LEU A 206 0.25 3.63 12.86
CA LEU A 206 1.58 4.22 12.96
C LEU A 206 1.64 5.68 12.48
N ARG A 207 0.86 6.06 11.46
CA ARG A 207 1.12 7.27 10.65
C ARG A 207 -0.08 8.18 10.42
N ARG A 208 -1.26 7.85 10.95
CA ARG A 208 -2.52 8.61 10.74
C ARG A 208 -3.24 8.84 12.07
N VAL A 209 -4.43 9.41 11.98
CA VAL A 209 -5.37 9.55 13.09
C VAL A 209 -6.38 8.40 12.98
N PRO A 210 -6.11 7.24 13.63
CA PRO A 210 -7.05 6.12 13.64
C PRO A 210 -8.34 6.50 14.36
N TRP A 211 -9.47 6.00 13.88
CA TRP A 211 -10.76 6.12 14.56
C TRP A 211 -11.18 4.81 15.21
N LYS A 212 -11.19 3.72 14.43
CA LYS A 212 -11.68 2.40 14.83
C LYS A 212 -11.02 1.34 13.96
N ILE A 213 -10.89 0.13 14.49
CA ILE A 213 -10.46 -1.05 13.73
C ILE A 213 -11.59 -2.05 13.72
N LEU A 214 -11.93 -2.56 12.54
CA LEU A 214 -12.78 -3.73 12.39
C LEU A 214 -11.89 -4.95 12.25
N ALA A 215 -12.06 -5.94 13.12
CA ALA A 215 -11.31 -7.19 13.11
C ALA A 215 -12.23 -8.32 12.67
N GLN A 216 -11.73 -9.21 11.81
CA GLN A 216 -12.47 -10.43 11.49
C GLN A 216 -12.64 -11.25 12.78
N ARG A 217 -13.86 -11.71 13.05
CA ARG A 217 -14.12 -12.56 14.21
C ARG A 217 -13.24 -13.80 14.16
N GLY A 218 -12.58 -14.11 15.27
CA GLY A 218 -11.66 -15.24 15.35
C GLY A 218 -10.30 -15.02 14.68
N ALA A 219 -9.97 -13.78 14.25
CA ALA A 219 -8.63 -13.46 13.76
C ALA A 219 -7.57 -13.86 14.81
N GLY A 220 -6.60 -14.68 14.39
CA GLY A 220 -5.59 -15.27 15.26
C GLY A 220 -4.45 -14.32 15.64
N ALA A 221 -3.26 -14.89 15.83
CA ALA A 221 -2.06 -14.17 16.24
C ALA A 221 -1.58 -13.12 15.22
N ASP A 222 -1.98 -13.24 13.95
CA ASP A 222 -1.65 -12.27 12.89
C ASP A 222 -2.18 -10.86 13.16
N LEU A 223 -3.11 -10.70 14.10
CA LEU A 223 -3.66 -9.42 14.51
C LEU A 223 -3.05 -8.89 15.83
N ASP A 224 -2.15 -9.62 16.49
CA ASP A 224 -1.66 -9.26 17.83
C ASP A 224 -0.91 -7.93 17.85
N HIS A 225 -0.10 -7.63 16.83
CA HIS A 225 0.57 -6.33 16.71
C HIS A 225 -0.45 -5.20 16.46
N VAL A 226 -1.54 -5.45 15.74
CA VAL A 226 -2.60 -4.48 15.52
C VAL A 226 -3.33 -4.19 16.82
N ARG A 227 -3.69 -5.23 17.60
CA ARG A 227 -4.33 -5.10 18.92
C ARG A 227 -3.45 -4.29 19.88
N LEU A 228 -2.15 -4.61 19.96
CA LEU A 228 -1.18 -3.87 20.77
C LEU A 228 -1.09 -2.39 20.37
N LEU A 229 -0.96 -2.11 19.08
CA LEU A 229 -0.89 -0.73 18.57
C LEU A 229 -2.21 0.03 18.82
N ALA A 230 -3.35 -0.64 18.68
CA ALA A 230 -4.66 -0.06 18.96
C ALA A 230 -4.82 0.31 20.43
N GLU A 231 -4.44 -0.60 21.34
CA GLU A 231 -4.46 -0.37 22.78
C GLU A 231 -3.58 0.83 23.16
N GLN A 232 -2.34 0.88 22.67
CA GLN A 232 -1.41 2.00 22.93
C GLN A 232 -1.95 3.34 22.44
N ARG A 233 -2.75 3.32 21.37
CA ARG A 233 -3.32 4.51 20.73
C ARG A 233 -4.71 4.86 21.27
N GLY A 234 -5.31 4.02 22.12
CA GLY A 234 -6.69 4.19 22.59
C GLY A 234 -7.73 4.04 21.49
N VAL A 235 -7.48 3.17 20.51
CA VAL A 235 -8.36 2.93 19.35
C VAL A 235 -9.20 1.68 19.61
N PRO A 236 -10.54 1.76 19.54
CA PRO A 236 -11.38 0.59 19.70
C PRO A 236 -11.17 -0.42 18.56
N VAL A 237 -11.15 -1.71 18.93
CA VAL A 237 -11.16 -2.84 18.01
C VAL A 237 -12.49 -3.57 18.16
N GLU A 238 -13.26 -3.66 17.09
CA GLU A 238 -14.58 -4.30 17.05
C GLU A 238 -14.56 -5.51 16.14
N GLU A 239 -15.15 -6.61 16.58
CA GLU A 239 -15.24 -7.82 15.77
C GLU A 239 -16.39 -7.73 14.75
N ALA A 240 -16.16 -8.24 13.55
CA ALA A 240 -17.13 -8.32 12.46
C ALA A 240 -17.08 -9.69 11.76
N ASP A 241 -18.24 -10.16 11.30
CA ASP A 241 -18.42 -11.50 10.74
C ASP A 241 -18.16 -11.59 9.23
N ASP A 242 -18.37 -10.49 8.50
CA ASP A 242 -18.30 -10.46 7.03
C ASP A 242 -17.19 -9.52 6.52
N LEU A 243 -15.95 -9.78 6.91
CA LEU A 243 -14.78 -9.05 6.39
C LEU A 243 -13.99 -9.94 5.43
N PRO A 244 -13.74 -9.50 4.18
CA PRO A 244 -12.81 -10.18 3.28
C PRO A 244 -11.34 -9.97 3.68
N TYR A 245 -11.09 -9.26 4.79
CA TYR A 245 -9.78 -8.95 5.34
C TYR A 245 -9.73 -9.37 6.80
N THR A 246 -8.56 -9.70 7.30
CA THR A 246 -8.34 -9.99 8.72
C THR A 246 -8.61 -8.74 9.57
N CYS A 247 -8.32 -7.55 9.05
CA CYS A 247 -8.79 -6.30 9.66
C CYS A 247 -8.93 -5.12 8.68
N VAL A 248 -9.62 -4.08 9.12
CA VAL A 248 -9.82 -2.82 8.40
C VAL A 248 -9.63 -1.65 9.36
N GLY A 249 -8.68 -0.77 9.04
CA GLY A 249 -8.47 0.49 9.75
C GLY A 249 -9.38 1.58 9.22
N LEU A 250 -10.12 2.24 10.10
CA LEU A 250 -10.96 3.39 9.77
C LEU A 250 -10.27 4.69 10.20
N ILE A 251 -10.19 5.65 9.29
CA ILE A 251 -9.66 6.99 9.57
C ILE A 251 -10.83 7.94 9.83
N HIS A 252 -10.70 8.81 10.82
CA HIS A 252 -11.76 9.75 11.16
C HIS A 252 -11.97 10.80 10.03
N PRO A 253 -13.20 11.01 9.53
CA PRO A 253 -13.47 11.97 8.46
C PRO A 253 -13.11 13.42 8.80
N ARG A 254 -13.25 13.82 10.07
CA ARG A 254 -12.99 15.20 10.53
C ARG A 254 -11.54 15.49 10.93
N TYR A 255 -10.66 14.49 11.00
CA TYR A 255 -9.26 14.69 11.46
C TYR A 255 -8.27 14.30 10.37
N THR A 256 -8.20 15.11 9.31
CA THR A 256 -7.44 14.77 8.09
C THR A 256 -6.01 15.30 8.04
N ARG A 257 -5.50 16.02 9.05
CA ARG A 257 -4.06 16.34 9.18
C ARG A 257 -3.72 16.80 10.61
N GLY A 258 -2.68 16.20 11.22
CA GLY A 258 -2.01 16.76 12.39
C GLY A 258 -2.66 16.56 13.77
N ALA A 259 -3.73 15.78 13.91
CA ALA A 259 -4.45 15.59 15.18
C ALA A 259 -3.93 14.43 16.05
N THR A 260 -2.67 14.02 15.87
CA THR A 260 -1.96 13.22 16.87
C THR A 260 -1.16 14.19 17.73
N GLY A 261 -1.41 14.20 19.05
CA GLY A 261 -0.49 14.84 19.99
C GLY A 261 0.93 14.25 19.85
N ALA A 262 1.92 14.87 20.48
CA ALA A 262 3.29 14.34 20.49
C ALA A 262 3.39 12.89 21.03
N ASP A 263 2.34 12.43 21.71
CA ASP A 263 2.14 11.09 22.29
C ASP A 263 1.40 10.10 21.36
N GLY A 264 0.94 10.53 20.18
CA GLY A 264 0.29 9.67 19.19
C GLY A 264 -1.14 9.24 19.53
N LYS A 265 -1.71 9.69 20.66
CA LYS A 265 -3.07 9.32 21.11
C LYS A 265 -4.15 10.12 20.37
N THR A 266 -5.33 9.51 20.22
CA THR A 266 -6.55 10.20 19.80
C THR A 266 -6.95 11.22 20.87
N VAL A 267 -7.12 12.48 20.49
CA VAL A 267 -7.61 13.51 21.41
C VAL A 267 -9.08 13.17 21.72
N GLY A 268 -9.34 12.78 22.97
CA GLY A 268 -10.69 12.46 23.43
C GLY A 268 -11.64 13.65 23.23
N THR A 269 -12.84 13.37 22.72
CA THR A 269 -13.93 14.34 22.69
C THR A 269 -14.41 14.62 24.11
N ALA A 270 -13.89 15.68 24.73
CA ALA A 270 -14.58 16.32 25.83
C ALA A 270 -15.77 17.12 25.25
N SER A 271 -16.94 16.85 25.81
CA SER A 271 -18.26 17.41 25.54
C SER A 271 -18.33 18.87 25.06
N ASP A 272 -19.10 19.00 23.99
CA ASP A 272 -19.99 20.07 23.54
C ASP A 272 -20.21 21.33 24.43
N LYS A 273 -20.41 22.46 23.73
CA LYS A 273 -20.84 23.81 24.17
C LYS A 273 -19.82 24.70 24.88
N THR A 274 -19.00 25.43 24.10
CA THR A 274 -18.63 26.85 24.38
C THR A 274 -17.74 27.52 23.32
N ALA A 275 -17.23 26.82 22.30
CA ALA A 275 -16.22 27.39 21.40
C ALA A 275 -16.73 28.29 20.25
N ASP A 276 -18.03 28.61 20.20
CA ASP A 276 -18.65 29.31 19.04
C ASP A 276 -18.62 30.85 19.13
N LYS A 277 -17.71 31.45 19.90
CA LYS A 277 -17.60 32.93 20.02
C LYS A 277 -16.19 33.53 19.95
N ALA A 278 -15.14 32.75 19.74
CA ALA A 278 -13.77 33.28 19.81
C ALA A 278 -13.06 33.49 18.46
N ASN A 279 -13.64 33.07 17.32
CA ASN A 279 -12.87 32.99 16.06
C ASN A 279 -13.14 34.12 15.04
N THR A 280 -13.74 35.23 15.46
CA THR A 280 -14.01 36.40 14.59
C THR A 280 -13.09 37.60 14.84
N ALA A 281 -12.05 37.47 15.66
CA ALA A 281 -11.09 38.54 15.91
C ALA A 281 -9.66 38.02 15.81
N GLY A 282 -9.08 38.07 14.61
CA GLY A 282 -7.69 37.66 14.40
C GLY A 282 -7.22 37.53 12.94
N ILE A 283 -7.91 38.16 11.98
CA ILE A 283 -7.40 38.31 10.61
C ILE A 283 -6.92 39.75 10.47
N ALA A 284 -5.70 40.04 10.92
CA ALA A 284 -4.87 41.13 10.42
C ALA A 284 -3.47 41.06 11.03
N ALA A 285 -2.47 41.25 10.18
CA ALA A 285 -1.05 41.53 10.45
C ALA A 285 -0.08 40.34 10.46
N GLY A 286 0.90 40.40 9.55
CA GLY A 286 2.11 39.57 9.59
C GLY A 286 2.64 39.14 8.22
N ARG A 287 3.07 40.10 7.38
CA ARG A 287 3.92 39.84 6.21
C ARG A 287 5.35 39.49 6.63
N HIS A 288 6.01 38.73 5.75
CA HIS A 288 7.47 38.57 5.58
C HIS A 288 8.23 37.79 6.64
N GLU A 289 8.73 36.62 6.27
CA GLU A 289 10.17 36.42 6.07
C GLU A 289 10.43 35.12 5.27
N ARG A 290 11.22 35.26 4.21
CA ARG A 290 11.80 34.15 3.45
C ARG A 290 13.14 33.87 4.09
N THR A 291 13.43 32.62 4.40
CA THR A 291 14.81 32.22 4.72
C THR A 291 15.19 31.00 3.90
N VAL A 292 16.20 31.25 3.06
CA VAL A 292 16.96 30.34 2.22
C VAL A 292 18.07 29.71 3.06
N ALA A 293 18.27 28.40 2.96
CA ALA A 293 19.55 27.71 3.17
C ALA A 293 19.39 26.27 2.60
N ALA A 294 19.99 25.85 1.49
CA ALA A 294 21.40 25.79 1.11
C ALA A 294 22.24 24.85 1.98
N ARG A 295 22.10 23.53 1.76
CA ARG A 295 23.15 22.59 1.34
C ARG A 295 22.60 21.16 1.28
#